data_AF-A0A9W6XN95-F1
#
_entry.id   AF-A0A9W6XN95-F1
#
_cell.length_a   1.000
_cell.length_b   1.000
_cell.length_c   1.000
_cell.angle_alpha   90.00
_cell.angle_beta   90.00
_cell.angle_gamma   90.00
#
_symmetry.space_group_name_H-M   'P 1'
#
loop_
_entity.id
_entity.type
_entity.pdbx_description
1 polymer ?
#
loop_
_entity_poly.entity_id
_entity_poly.type
_entity_poly.pdbx_seq_one_letter_code
_entity_poly.pdbx_strand_id
1 'polypeptide(L)'
;MLANQWPGNPSTHIPATCHRLELRRQPATPFPAESQHHITKYSIKNADQYIDHFIVYDFEAILKPTATQHGENTVFTNEPIPVSVSVADSLTEGVRCFVNDDPKMLLTDMFNYIGDVSVKIQQYNVKKYMSLLQKIINAHGMTGEFQESILARPTRCPMWRVGLKRGSMPASLTFTAVLVLDLFAVIGTDNIKSVIKNPSYMCIATADMKMLDITYYVPAGTSYDKYLTTYLGGCKCDDKIRCVCGLGKGLFPYEYITAFNVLNQTTIPPKSAFDSKLRGTSITSDDYERVKFVWDYYEMN
;
A
#
# COMPACT_ATOMS: atom_id res chain seq x y z
N MET A 1 4.11 -8.00 3.67
CA MET A 1 4.59 -8.67 2.43
C MET A 1 5.19 -7.75 1.37
N LEU A 2 4.86 -6.46 1.26
CA LEU A 2 5.24 -5.62 0.11
C LEU A 2 6.69 -5.09 0.07
N ALA A 3 7.47 -5.27 1.15
CA ALA A 3 8.79 -4.65 1.32
C ALA A 3 10.00 -5.60 1.14
N ASN A 4 9.79 -6.81 0.60
CA ASN A 4 10.82 -7.87 0.59
C ASN A 4 11.36 -8.22 -0.80
N GLN A 5 11.04 -7.46 -1.84
CA GLN A 5 11.38 -7.84 -3.21
C GLN A 5 12.40 -6.86 -3.80
N TRP A 6 13.53 -7.40 -4.25
CA TRP A 6 14.47 -6.68 -5.10
C TRP A 6 13.76 -6.44 -6.44
N PRO A 7 13.63 -5.18 -6.86
CA PRO A 7 12.86 -4.82 -8.05
C PRO A 7 13.55 -5.21 -9.38
N GLY A 8 14.71 -5.87 -9.34
CA GLY A 8 15.57 -6.11 -10.50
C GLY A 8 15.10 -7.11 -11.55
N ASN A 9 14.00 -7.85 -11.34
CA ASN A 9 13.51 -8.82 -12.33
C ASN A 9 12.06 -8.50 -12.75
N PRO A 10 11.86 -7.80 -13.88
CA PRO A 10 10.52 -7.49 -14.40
C PRO A 10 9.77 -8.72 -14.96
N SER A 11 10.42 -9.89 -15.03
CA SER A 11 9.90 -11.10 -15.67
C SER A 11 9.39 -12.19 -14.72
N THR A 12 9.55 -12.06 -13.41
CA THR A 12 9.05 -13.09 -12.48
C THR A 12 7.57 -12.84 -12.21
N HIS A 13 6.72 -13.62 -12.88
CA HIS A 13 5.40 -13.95 -12.34
C HIS A 13 5.62 -14.50 -10.92
N ILE A 14 5.43 -13.65 -9.91
CA ILE A 14 5.54 -14.04 -8.51
C ILE A 14 4.53 -15.17 -8.29
N PRO A 15 4.96 -16.38 -7.89
CA PRO A 15 4.04 -17.50 -7.72
C PRO A 15 2.96 -17.12 -6.70
N ALA A 16 1.72 -17.52 -7.02
CA ALA A 16 0.48 -17.27 -6.28
C ALA A 16 0.45 -17.80 -4.82
N THR A 17 1.61 -18.17 -4.28
CA THR A 17 1.85 -18.61 -2.90
C THR A 17 2.14 -17.44 -1.94
N CYS A 18 1.78 -16.21 -2.29
CA CYS A 18 1.53 -15.12 -1.35
C CYS A 18 0.36 -15.54 -0.44
N HIS A 19 0.67 -16.35 0.58
CA HIS A 19 -0.30 -17.14 1.33
C HIS A 19 -1.40 -16.28 1.97
N ARG A 20 -2.60 -16.33 1.36
CA ARG A 20 -3.97 -16.61 1.88
C ARG A 20 -4.45 -16.01 3.23
N LEU A 21 -3.59 -15.47 4.08
CA LEU A 21 -3.88 -15.18 5.49
C LEU A 21 -3.98 -13.69 5.82
N GLU A 22 -3.44 -12.79 4.99
CA GLU A 22 -3.13 -11.42 5.44
C GLU A 22 -4.03 -10.32 4.85
N LEU A 23 -4.83 -10.63 3.83
CA LEU A 23 -5.77 -9.68 3.21
C LEU A 23 -7.15 -9.65 3.89
N ARG A 24 -7.39 -10.44 4.95
CA ARG A 24 -8.70 -10.52 5.64
C ARG A 24 -8.81 -9.67 6.91
N ARG A 25 -7.76 -8.93 7.30
CA ARG A 25 -7.65 -8.31 8.64
C ARG A 25 -7.25 -6.83 8.64
N GLN A 26 -7.50 -6.09 7.57
CA GLN A 26 -7.51 -4.63 7.65
C GLN A 26 -8.87 -4.21 8.25
N PRO A 27 -8.94 -3.17 9.12
CA PRO A 27 -10.21 -2.69 9.62
C PRO A 27 -11.06 -2.26 8.43
N ALA A 28 -12.09 -3.05 8.14
CA ALA A 28 -12.94 -2.79 7.00
C ALA A 28 -13.51 -1.37 7.13
N THR A 29 -13.35 -0.56 6.09
CA THR A 29 -13.90 0.79 6.09
C THR A 29 -15.42 0.67 6.21
N PRO A 30 -16.07 1.35 7.16
CA PRO A 30 -17.51 1.39 7.19
C PRO A 30 -18.02 2.02 5.89
N PHE A 31 -18.91 1.31 5.21
CA PHE A 31 -19.87 1.89 4.26
C PHE A 31 -20.65 3.00 5.02
N PRO A 32 -21.11 4.11 4.37
CA PRO A 32 -21.54 5.33 5.07
C PRO A 32 -22.41 5.01 6.28
N ALA A 33 -22.15 5.70 7.41
CA ALA A 33 -22.61 5.39 8.77
C ALA A 33 -24.09 4.98 8.95
N GLU A 34 -24.94 5.27 7.97
CA GLU A 34 -26.35 4.92 7.89
C GLU A 34 -26.61 3.48 7.39
N SER A 35 -25.62 2.79 6.83
CA SER A 35 -25.80 1.46 6.25
C SER A 35 -26.16 0.40 7.28
N GLN A 36 -25.61 0.49 8.50
CA GLN A 36 -26.02 -0.40 9.60
C GLN A 36 -27.49 -0.21 9.96
N HIS A 37 -27.94 1.04 10.00
CA HIS A 37 -29.33 1.38 10.27
C HIS A 37 -30.25 0.80 9.18
N HIS A 38 -29.91 0.97 7.90
CA HIS A 38 -30.71 0.42 6.80
C HIS A 38 -30.68 -1.12 6.74
N ILE A 39 -29.52 -1.75 6.95
CA ILE A 39 -29.40 -3.22 7.03
C ILE A 39 -30.33 -3.77 8.12
N THR A 40 -30.34 -3.14 9.28
CA THR A 40 -31.21 -3.50 10.40
C THR A 40 -32.69 -3.24 10.07
N LYS A 41 -33.02 -2.02 9.61
CA LYS A 41 -34.39 -1.59 9.24
C LYS A 41 -35.04 -2.51 8.22
N TYR A 42 -34.27 -2.95 7.23
CA TYR A 42 -34.74 -3.80 6.15
C TYR A 42 -34.48 -5.30 6.38
N SER A 43 -33.94 -5.70 7.54
CA SER A 43 -33.65 -7.10 7.90
C SER A 43 -32.83 -7.83 6.82
N ILE A 44 -31.77 -7.19 6.33
CA ILE A 44 -30.85 -7.79 5.35
C ILE A 44 -29.96 -8.81 6.06
N LYS A 45 -29.92 -10.06 5.56
CA LYS A 45 -29.15 -11.16 6.17
C LYS A 45 -27.81 -11.45 5.48
N ASN A 46 -27.66 -11.00 4.24
CA ASN A 46 -26.54 -11.36 3.37
C ASN A 46 -25.53 -10.22 3.14
N ALA A 47 -25.64 -9.12 3.87
CA ALA A 47 -24.73 -7.99 3.80
C ALA A 47 -24.54 -7.36 5.18
N ASP A 48 -23.35 -6.82 5.40
CA ASP A 48 -22.98 -6.05 6.58
C ASP A 48 -22.48 -4.65 6.18
N GLN A 49 -22.16 -3.81 7.16
CA GLN A 49 -21.70 -2.44 6.94
C GLN A 49 -20.26 -2.33 6.39
N TYR A 50 -19.58 -3.45 6.14
CA TYR A 50 -18.16 -3.47 5.86
C TYR A 50 -17.88 -3.71 4.38
N ILE A 51 -16.88 -3.02 3.83
CA ILE A 51 -16.36 -3.34 2.50
C ILE A 51 -15.37 -4.50 2.65
N ASP A 52 -15.61 -5.59 1.91
CA ASP A 52 -14.83 -6.83 2.04
C ASP A 52 -13.45 -6.74 1.38
N HIS A 53 -13.38 -5.95 0.30
CA HIS A 53 -12.20 -5.90 -0.55
C HIS A 53 -11.51 -4.55 -0.55
N PHE A 54 -10.18 -4.59 -0.59
CA PHE A 54 -9.32 -3.43 -0.54
C PHE A 54 -8.02 -3.70 -1.30
N ILE A 55 -7.31 -2.61 -1.59
CA ILE A 55 -5.99 -2.64 -2.21
C ILE A 55 -4.98 -2.09 -1.19
N VAL A 56 -3.82 -2.74 -1.06
CA VAL A 56 -2.68 -2.26 -0.28
C VAL A 56 -1.51 -1.96 -1.20
N TYR A 57 -0.73 -0.93 -0.88
CA TYR A 57 0.47 -0.60 -1.63
C TYR A 57 1.61 -0.14 -0.72
N ASP A 58 2.84 -0.36 -1.18
CA ASP A 58 4.07 0.14 -0.54
C ASP A 58 5.08 0.55 -1.59
N PHE A 59 5.81 1.62 -1.33
CA PHE A 59 6.80 2.15 -2.25
C PHE A 59 8.21 2.00 -1.68
N GLU A 60 9.16 1.71 -2.57
CA GLU A 60 10.57 1.87 -2.26
C GLU A 60 11.20 3.01 -3.07
N ALA A 61 12.21 3.60 -2.45
CA ALA A 61 12.82 4.84 -2.91
C ALA A 61 14.34 4.75 -2.89
N ILE A 62 14.95 5.39 -3.88
CA ILE A 62 16.38 5.66 -3.89
C ILE A 62 16.65 6.86 -3.00
N LEU A 63 17.70 6.80 -2.21
CA LEU A 63 18.21 7.95 -1.47
C LEU A 63 19.29 8.61 -2.30
N LYS A 64 18.90 9.55 -3.17
CA LYS A 64 19.83 10.30 -4.00
C LYS A 64 20.57 11.30 -3.10
N PRO A 65 21.90 11.24 -2.97
CA PRO A 65 22.63 12.19 -2.15
C PRO A 65 22.40 13.63 -2.64
N THR A 66 22.12 14.53 -1.72
CA THR A 66 21.98 15.97 -1.99
C THR A 66 22.64 16.78 -0.87
N ALA A 67 22.89 18.06 -1.12
CA ALA A 67 23.45 18.99 -0.15
C ALA A 67 22.63 20.29 -0.11
N THR A 68 21.31 20.17 -0.26
CA THR A 68 20.42 21.33 -0.30
C THR A 68 20.29 21.94 1.08
N GLN A 69 20.76 23.17 1.24
CA GLN A 69 20.50 23.97 2.44
C GLN A 69 19.04 24.42 2.47
N HIS A 70 18.42 24.30 3.64
CA HIS A 70 17.07 24.79 3.90
C HIS A 70 17.07 25.65 5.16
N GLY A 71 17.14 26.96 4.95
CA GLY A 71 17.41 27.91 6.02
C GLY A 71 18.86 27.83 6.51
N GLU A 72 19.15 28.46 7.64
CA GLU A 72 20.52 28.64 8.12
C GLU A 72 21.12 27.36 8.77
N ASN A 73 20.26 26.48 9.31
CA ASN A 73 20.71 25.38 10.19
C ASN A 73 20.39 23.97 9.70
N THR A 74 19.66 23.80 8.59
CA THR A 74 19.24 22.48 8.11
C THR A 74 19.80 22.20 6.74
N VAL A 75 20.50 21.06 6.60
CA VAL A 75 20.99 20.55 5.32
C VAL A 75 20.28 19.24 5.03
N PHE A 76 19.56 19.17 3.91
CA PHE A 76 19.05 17.90 3.40
C PHE A 76 20.21 17.13 2.79
N THR A 77 20.45 15.93 3.29
CA THR A 77 21.55 15.06 2.84
C THR A 77 21.13 14.09 1.75
N ASN A 78 19.83 13.78 1.65
CA ASN A 78 19.30 12.87 0.64
C ASN A 78 17.92 13.32 0.15
N GLU A 79 17.69 13.16 -1.14
CA GLU A 79 16.40 13.31 -1.81
C GLU A 79 15.82 11.91 -2.10
N PRO A 80 14.64 11.56 -1.57
CA PRO A 80 14.03 10.26 -1.82
C PRO A 80 13.28 10.26 -3.15
N ILE A 81 13.68 9.40 -4.09
CA ILE A 81 13.05 9.25 -5.41
C ILE A 81 12.33 7.90 -5.46
N PRO A 82 11.00 7.85 -5.63
CA PRO A 82 10.27 6.58 -5.77
C PRO A 82 10.70 5.87 -7.04
N VAL A 83 10.97 4.57 -6.94
CA VAL A 83 11.45 3.77 -8.08
C VAL A 83 10.76 2.44 -8.22
N SER A 84 10.05 2.01 -7.17
CA SER A 84 9.16 0.87 -7.27
C SER A 84 7.96 1.04 -6.38
N VAL A 85 6.87 0.39 -6.77
CA VAL A 85 5.66 0.26 -5.97
C VAL A 85 5.12 -1.15 -6.09
N SER A 86 4.95 -1.78 -4.94
CA SER A 86 4.27 -3.06 -4.83
C SER A 86 2.81 -2.81 -4.48
N VAL A 87 1.90 -3.42 -5.23
CA VAL A 87 0.44 -3.35 -5.05
C VAL A 87 -0.10 -4.76 -4.86
N ALA A 88 -0.93 -4.96 -3.84
CA ALA A 88 -1.66 -6.20 -3.66
C ALA A 88 -3.15 -5.94 -3.42
N ASP A 89 -4.02 -6.78 -3.98
CA ASP A 89 -5.46 -6.64 -3.83
C ASP A 89 -6.11 -7.86 -3.19
N SER A 90 -7.11 -7.63 -2.35
CA SER A 90 -7.78 -8.71 -1.61
C SER A 90 -8.87 -9.44 -2.38
N LEU A 91 -9.20 -9.00 -3.60
CA LEU A 91 -10.25 -9.64 -4.40
C LEU A 91 -9.68 -10.77 -5.26
N THR A 92 -8.60 -10.50 -5.98
CA THR A 92 -7.93 -11.48 -6.86
C THR A 92 -6.74 -12.15 -6.18
N GLU A 93 -6.34 -11.65 -5.00
CA GLU A 93 -5.10 -12.06 -4.31
C GLU A 93 -3.86 -11.81 -5.17
N GLY A 94 -3.96 -10.92 -6.15
CA GLY A 94 -2.88 -10.54 -7.05
C GLY A 94 -1.86 -9.65 -6.33
N VAL A 95 -0.58 -9.89 -6.61
CA VAL A 95 0.54 -9.04 -6.19
C VAL A 95 1.30 -8.62 -7.43
N ARG A 96 1.56 -7.31 -7.57
CA ARG A 96 2.36 -6.74 -8.65
C ARG A 96 3.37 -5.76 -8.10
N CYS A 97 4.60 -5.85 -8.59
CA CYS A 97 5.64 -4.86 -8.34
C CYS A 97 5.89 -4.11 -9.65
N PHE A 98 5.71 -2.80 -9.63
CA PHE A 98 6.06 -1.91 -10.74
C PHE A 98 7.40 -1.24 -10.42
N VAL A 99 8.25 -1.10 -11.43
CA VAL A 99 9.60 -0.56 -11.29
C VAL A 99 9.84 0.38 -12.46
N ASN A 100 10.18 1.63 -12.16
CA ASN A 100 10.39 2.66 -13.17
C ASN A 100 11.29 3.76 -12.59
N ASP A 101 12.18 4.30 -13.41
CA ASP A 101 13.06 5.41 -13.02
C ASP A 101 12.37 6.79 -13.15
N ASP A 102 11.25 6.86 -13.87
CA ASP A 102 10.34 8.00 -13.91
C ASP A 102 9.19 7.81 -12.90
N PRO A 103 9.12 8.63 -11.83
CA PRO A 103 8.05 8.62 -10.84
C PRO A 103 6.64 8.75 -11.45
N LYS A 104 6.48 9.52 -12.53
CA LYS A 104 5.17 9.69 -13.18
C LYS A 104 4.72 8.42 -13.85
N MET A 105 5.61 7.80 -14.64
CA MET A 105 5.32 6.52 -15.29
C MET A 105 5.07 5.42 -14.26
N LEU A 106 5.84 5.39 -13.17
CA LEU A 106 5.61 4.47 -12.04
C LEU A 106 4.18 4.59 -11.48
N LEU A 107 3.73 5.83 -11.26
CA LEU A 107 2.38 6.10 -10.78
C LEU A 107 1.33 5.77 -11.83
N THR A 108 1.56 6.07 -13.10
CA THR A 108 0.67 5.70 -14.20
C THR A 108 0.45 4.20 -14.26
N ASP A 109 1.51 3.40 -14.21
CA ASP A 109 1.42 1.93 -14.23
C ASP A 109 0.64 1.39 -13.02
N MET A 110 0.94 1.93 -11.83
CA MET A 110 0.21 1.63 -10.60
C MET A 110 -1.29 1.95 -10.74
N PHE A 111 -1.67 3.13 -11.20
CA PHE A 111 -3.07 3.55 -11.29
C PHE A 111 -3.84 2.85 -12.40
N ASN A 112 -3.19 2.46 -13.50
CA ASN A 112 -3.79 1.62 -14.52
C ASN A 112 -4.22 0.27 -13.91
N TYR A 113 -3.32 -0.38 -13.16
CA TYR A 113 -3.66 -1.63 -12.47
C TYR A 113 -4.76 -1.46 -11.42
N ILE A 114 -4.66 -0.41 -10.60
CA ILE A 114 -5.67 -0.11 -9.58
C ILE A 114 -7.03 0.17 -10.23
N GLY A 115 -7.07 0.86 -11.36
CA GLY A 115 -8.31 1.12 -12.11
C GLY A 115 -9.01 -0.19 -12.48
N ASP A 116 -8.28 -1.12 -13.08
CA ASP A 116 -8.82 -2.43 -13.48
C ASP A 116 -9.35 -3.25 -12.29
N VAL A 117 -8.60 -3.27 -11.18
CA VAL A 117 -9.00 -4.00 -9.97
C VAL A 117 -10.16 -3.30 -9.26
N SER A 118 -10.16 -1.96 -9.22
CA SER A 118 -11.21 -1.18 -8.58
C SER A 118 -12.56 -1.44 -9.20
N VAL A 119 -12.65 -1.54 -10.54
CA VAL A 119 -13.89 -1.91 -11.25
C VAL A 119 -14.41 -3.28 -10.80
N LYS A 120 -13.53 -4.26 -10.59
CA LYS A 120 -13.93 -5.60 -10.11
C LYS A 120 -14.43 -5.55 -8.66
N ILE A 121 -13.76 -4.79 -7.79
CA ILE A 121 -14.18 -4.59 -6.39
C ILE A 121 -15.53 -3.86 -6.33
N GLN A 122 -15.73 -2.86 -7.20
CA GLN A 122 -17.00 -2.16 -7.35
C GLN A 122 -18.14 -3.10 -7.71
N GLN A 123 -17.96 -3.92 -8.73
CA GLN A 123 -18.95 -4.90 -9.16
C GLN A 123 -19.28 -5.89 -8.03
N TYR A 124 -18.27 -6.32 -7.26
CA TYR A 124 -18.49 -7.16 -6.10
C TYR A 124 -19.35 -6.44 -5.03
N ASN A 125 -19.01 -5.19 -4.69
CA ASN A 125 -19.76 -4.42 -3.68
C ASN A 125 -21.21 -4.20 -4.10
N VAL A 126 -21.47 -3.87 -5.37
CA VAL A 126 -22.84 -3.73 -5.89
C VAL A 126 -23.61 -5.05 -5.73
N LYS A 127 -23.00 -6.20 -6.05
CA LYS A 127 -23.63 -7.51 -5.85
C LYS A 127 -23.91 -7.80 -4.38
N LYS A 128 -22.95 -7.52 -3.49
CA LYS A 128 -23.11 -7.68 -2.03
C LYS A 128 -24.30 -6.89 -1.50
N TYR A 129 -24.42 -5.62 -1.91
CA TYR A 129 -25.45 -4.71 -1.42
C TYR A 129 -26.76 -4.73 -2.22
N MET A 130 -26.87 -5.54 -3.26
CA MET A 130 -28.02 -5.54 -4.19
C MET A 130 -29.37 -5.70 -3.45
N SER A 131 -29.45 -6.62 -2.48
CA SER A 131 -30.68 -6.85 -1.70
C SER A 131 -31.11 -5.63 -0.88
N LEU A 132 -30.14 -4.90 -0.33
CA LEU A 132 -30.36 -3.66 0.40
C LEU A 132 -30.78 -2.53 -0.54
N LEU A 133 -30.05 -2.35 -1.65
CA LEU A 133 -30.33 -1.32 -2.65
C LEU A 133 -31.74 -1.47 -3.21
N GLN A 134 -32.16 -2.68 -3.56
CA GLN A 134 -33.50 -2.94 -4.07
C GLN A 134 -34.59 -2.57 -3.05
N LYS A 135 -34.37 -2.87 -1.76
CA LYS A 135 -35.33 -2.49 -0.71
C LYS A 135 -35.41 -0.98 -0.52
N ILE A 136 -34.30 -0.26 -0.61
CA ILE A 136 -34.27 1.20 -0.57
C ILE A 136 -35.01 1.78 -1.77
N ILE A 137 -34.71 1.31 -2.98
CA ILE A 137 -35.36 1.74 -4.23
C ILE A 137 -36.87 1.55 -4.13
N ASN A 138 -37.32 0.36 -3.73
CA ASN A 138 -38.75 0.05 -3.60
C ASN A 138 -39.43 0.91 -2.52
N ALA A 139 -38.77 1.13 -1.38
CA ALA A 139 -39.32 1.92 -0.28
C ALA A 139 -39.49 3.41 -0.61
N HIS A 140 -38.66 3.93 -1.51
CA HIS A 140 -38.69 5.33 -1.92
C HIS A 140 -39.33 5.56 -3.30
N GLY A 141 -39.85 4.50 -3.94
CA GLY A 141 -40.51 4.60 -5.26
C GLY A 141 -39.59 5.16 -6.35
N MET A 142 -38.29 4.89 -6.28
CA MET A 142 -37.32 5.46 -7.22
C MET A 142 -37.32 4.67 -8.53
N THR A 143 -37.44 5.36 -9.67
CA THR A 143 -37.50 4.75 -11.01
C THR A 143 -36.60 5.49 -12.00
N GLY A 144 -36.21 4.83 -13.10
CA GLY A 144 -35.44 5.44 -14.18
C GLY A 144 -33.99 5.77 -13.79
N GLU A 145 -33.45 6.88 -14.28
CA GLU A 145 -32.04 7.30 -14.08
C GLU A 145 -31.65 7.40 -12.60
N PHE A 146 -32.59 7.73 -11.72
CA PHE A 146 -32.33 7.83 -10.29
C PHE A 146 -32.00 6.47 -9.65
N GLN A 147 -32.65 5.40 -10.14
CA GLN A 147 -32.38 4.03 -9.73
C GLN A 147 -30.98 3.58 -10.17
N GLU A 148 -30.60 3.87 -11.42
CA GLU A 148 -29.26 3.57 -11.95
C GLU A 148 -28.18 4.32 -11.14
N SER A 149 -28.42 5.58 -10.80
CA SER A 149 -27.49 6.38 -10.00
C SER A 149 -27.24 5.78 -8.60
N ILE A 150 -28.26 5.16 -7.99
CA ILE A 150 -28.14 4.54 -6.66
C ILE A 150 -27.45 3.19 -6.73
N LEU A 151 -27.73 2.40 -7.77
CA LEU A 151 -27.00 1.15 -8.02
C LEU A 151 -25.52 1.41 -8.30
N ALA A 152 -25.17 2.60 -8.79
CA ALA A 152 -23.79 3.07 -8.99
C ALA A 152 -23.13 3.69 -7.73
N ARG A 153 -23.83 3.87 -6.60
CA ARG A 153 -23.25 4.44 -5.36
C ARG A 153 -22.30 3.54 -4.53
N PRO A 154 -22.36 2.19 -4.54
CA PRO A 154 -21.51 1.36 -3.68
C PRO A 154 -20.01 1.28 -4.05
N THR A 155 -19.50 2.25 -4.80
CA THR A 155 -18.42 2.03 -5.77
C THR A 155 -17.02 2.44 -5.32
N ARG A 156 -16.80 2.95 -4.10
CA ARG A 156 -15.42 3.34 -3.77
C ARG A 156 -14.62 2.18 -3.23
N CYS A 157 -13.59 1.79 -3.98
CA CYS A 157 -12.58 0.85 -3.53
C CYS A 157 -11.71 1.54 -2.45
N PRO A 158 -11.66 1.03 -1.21
CA PRO A 158 -10.71 1.51 -0.23
C PRO A 158 -9.30 1.06 -0.61
N MET A 159 -8.37 2.00 -0.58
CA MET A 159 -6.96 1.75 -0.84
C MET A 159 -6.11 2.25 0.32
N TRP A 160 -5.20 1.40 0.80
CA TRP A 160 -4.41 1.62 1.99
C TRP A 160 -2.93 1.65 1.66
N ARG A 161 -2.25 2.72 2.08
CA ARG A 161 -0.78 2.73 2.11
C ARG A 161 -0.30 1.88 3.27
N VAL A 162 0.47 0.83 3.02
CA VAL A 162 1.06 -0.05 4.05
C VAL A 162 2.55 0.24 4.14
N GLY A 163 2.89 1.46 4.54
CA GLY A 163 4.28 1.90 4.74
C GLY A 163 4.41 2.67 6.06
N LEU A 164 4.56 1.97 7.19
CA LEU A 164 4.83 2.60 8.48
C LEU A 164 6.33 2.93 8.63
N LYS A 165 6.77 4.07 8.09
CA LYS A 165 8.11 4.63 8.37
C LYS A 165 8.00 5.83 9.32
N ARG A 166 7.97 5.58 10.64
CA ARG A 166 8.43 6.57 11.64
C ARG A 166 9.51 5.98 12.53
N GLY A 167 10.73 6.09 12.01
CA GLY A 167 11.97 5.91 12.75
C GLY A 167 13.06 6.65 11.98
N SER A 168 13.25 7.92 12.36
CA SER A 168 14.39 8.77 12.00
C SER A 168 14.80 8.82 10.53
N MET A 169 13.86 9.05 9.60
CA MET A 169 14.22 9.69 8.33
C MET A 169 13.33 10.93 8.14
N PRO A 170 13.89 12.11 7.86
CA PRO A 170 13.12 13.25 7.36
C PRO A 170 12.49 12.97 5.97
N ALA A 171 12.77 11.82 5.34
CA ALA A 171 12.18 11.37 4.08
C ALA A 171 10.65 11.21 4.10
N SER A 172 9.99 11.12 5.26
CA SER A 172 8.52 11.08 5.31
C SER A 172 7.87 12.39 4.81
N LEU A 173 8.54 13.53 4.96
CA LEU A 173 8.02 14.81 4.47
C LEU A 173 8.25 14.98 2.97
N THR A 174 9.42 14.58 2.45
CA THR A 174 9.78 14.74 1.03
C THR A 174 9.12 13.70 0.14
N PHE A 175 9.05 12.44 0.59
CA PHE A 175 8.43 11.35 -0.19
C PHE A 175 6.93 11.59 -0.40
N THR A 176 6.26 12.17 0.59
CA THR A 176 4.86 12.57 0.48
C THR A 176 4.71 13.81 -0.40
N ALA A 177 5.60 14.79 -0.33
CA ALA A 177 5.50 16.01 -1.14
C ALA A 177 5.78 15.77 -2.65
N VAL A 178 6.82 15.00 -2.98
CA VAL A 178 7.19 14.66 -4.37
C VAL A 178 6.13 13.77 -5.00
N LEU A 179 5.70 12.72 -4.29
CA LEU A 179 4.62 11.87 -4.78
C LEU A 179 3.32 12.64 -4.96
N VAL A 180 2.97 13.58 -4.09
CA VAL A 180 1.69 14.29 -4.16
C VAL A 180 1.53 15.10 -5.46
N LEU A 181 2.59 15.74 -5.96
CA LEU A 181 2.51 16.51 -7.21
C LEU A 181 2.27 15.59 -8.41
N ASP A 182 3.07 14.54 -8.55
CA ASP A 182 2.94 13.57 -9.64
C ASP A 182 1.65 12.74 -9.51
N LEU A 183 1.23 12.46 -8.27
CA LEU A 183 -0.04 11.81 -7.96
C LEU A 183 -1.22 12.60 -8.50
N PHE A 184 -1.26 13.92 -8.28
CA PHE A 184 -2.32 14.75 -8.83
C PHE A 184 -2.24 14.92 -10.33
N ALA A 185 -1.03 14.94 -10.90
CA ALA A 185 -0.86 14.95 -12.34
C ALA A 185 -1.39 13.66 -12.99
N VAL A 186 -1.18 12.50 -12.37
CA VAL A 186 -1.61 11.20 -12.90
C VAL A 186 -3.10 10.92 -12.64
N ILE A 187 -3.60 11.21 -11.43
CA ILE A 187 -5.03 11.03 -11.11
C ILE A 187 -5.91 12.03 -11.86
N GLY A 188 -5.38 13.22 -12.15
CA GLY A 188 -6.14 14.36 -12.66
C GLY A 188 -6.95 15.03 -11.54
N THR A 189 -6.81 16.34 -11.40
CA THR A 189 -7.47 17.11 -10.33
C THR A 189 -8.99 17.07 -10.42
N ASP A 190 -9.53 16.93 -11.62
CA ASP A 190 -10.98 16.91 -11.87
C ASP A 190 -11.65 15.63 -11.36
N ASN A 191 -10.88 14.55 -11.21
CA ASN A 191 -11.36 13.28 -10.68
C ASN A 191 -11.42 13.27 -9.15
N ILE A 192 -10.87 14.28 -8.48
CA ILE A 192 -10.84 14.37 -7.01
C ILE A 192 -12.20 14.84 -6.50
N LYS A 193 -12.82 14.01 -5.67
CA LYS A 193 -14.12 14.33 -5.03
C LYS A 193 -13.95 14.96 -3.65
N SER A 194 -12.95 14.54 -2.89
CA SER A 194 -12.66 15.12 -1.59
C SER A 194 -11.24 14.83 -1.14
N VAL A 195 -10.66 15.73 -0.36
CA VAL A 195 -9.36 15.56 0.27
C VAL A 195 -9.47 15.92 1.75
N ILE A 196 -8.93 15.06 2.62
CA ILE A 196 -8.80 15.34 4.04
C ILE A 196 -7.33 15.61 4.35
N LYS A 197 -7.04 16.77 4.94
CA LYS A 197 -5.70 17.21 5.34
C LYS A 197 -5.65 17.52 6.82
N ASN A 198 -4.62 17.02 7.51
CA ASN A 198 -4.30 17.45 8.88
C ASN A 198 -2.90 16.98 9.33
N PRO A 199 -1.83 17.80 9.34
CA PRO A 199 -1.49 18.90 8.43
C PRO A 199 -1.04 18.42 7.03
N SER A 200 -0.87 17.12 6.80
CA SER A 200 -0.62 16.50 5.47
C SER A 200 -1.83 15.70 5.00
N TYR A 201 -1.78 15.15 3.78
CA TYR A 201 -2.87 14.39 3.18
C TYR A 201 -3.13 13.09 3.97
N MET A 202 -4.31 12.98 4.58
CA MET A 202 -4.76 11.77 5.27
C MET A 202 -5.59 10.87 4.36
N CYS A 203 -6.42 11.50 3.52
CA CYS A 203 -7.31 10.81 2.59
C CYS A 203 -7.44 11.60 1.29
N ILE A 204 -7.31 10.90 0.17
CA ILE A 204 -7.64 11.42 -1.16
C ILE A 204 -8.72 10.52 -1.74
N ALA A 205 -9.89 11.08 -2.02
CA ALA A 205 -11.00 10.32 -2.60
C ALA A 205 -11.30 10.81 -4.01
N THR A 206 -11.37 9.87 -4.95
CA THR A 206 -11.84 10.09 -6.31
C THR A 206 -13.27 9.59 -6.45
N ALA A 207 -13.79 9.55 -7.69
CA ALA A 207 -15.05 8.87 -7.98
C ALA A 207 -14.99 7.38 -7.60
N ASP A 208 -13.86 6.73 -7.88
CA ASP A 208 -13.74 5.27 -7.89
C ASP A 208 -12.95 4.69 -6.70
N MET A 209 -12.12 5.49 -6.04
CA MET A 209 -11.26 5.02 -4.95
C MET A 209 -11.17 6.01 -3.79
N LYS A 210 -10.77 5.48 -2.63
CA LYS A 210 -10.39 6.26 -1.45
C LYS A 210 -9.00 5.81 -1.00
N MET A 211 -8.01 6.66 -1.20
CA MET A 211 -6.63 6.44 -0.76
C MET A 211 -6.46 6.94 0.66
N LEU A 212 -5.95 6.08 1.54
CA LEU A 212 -5.76 6.35 2.96
C LEU A 212 -4.29 6.11 3.36
N ASP A 213 -3.73 7.02 4.16
CA ASP A 213 -2.43 6.81 4.78
C ASP A 213 -2.61 6.22 6.18
N ILE A 214 -2.26 4.94 6.35
CA ILE A 214 -2.44 4.20 7.60
C ILE A 214 -1.68 4.81 8.78
N THR A 215 -0.62 5.59 8.53
CA THR A 215 0.21 6.17 9.58
C THR A 215 -0.54 7.17 10.45
N TYR A 216 -1.67 7.69 9.97
CA TYR A 216 -2.57 8.55 10.74
C TYR A 216 -3.58 7.78 11.61
N TYR A 217 -3.75 6.49 11.36
CA TYR A 217 -4.73 5.63 12.06
C TYR A 217 -4.06 4.71 13.09
N VAL A 218 -2.75 4.85 13.27
CA VAL A 218 -1.93 4.08 14.20
C VAL A 218 -1.19 5.04 15.13
N PRO A 219 -0.86 4.63 16.37
CA PRO A 219 -0.12 5.48 17.29
C PRO A 219 1.20 5.97 16.70
N ALA A 220 1.59 7.20 17.03
CA ALA A 220 2.86 7.76 16.60
C ALA A 220 4.04 6.86 17.03
N GLY A 221 5.01 6.66 16.13
CA GLY A 221 6.17 5.80 16.37
C GLY A 221 5.89 4.30 16.24
N THR A 222 4.70 3.90 15.78
CA THR A 222 4.43 2.50 15.44
C THR A 222 5.29 2.11 14.23
N SER A 223 6.22 1.16 14.44
CA SER A 223 6.96 0.53 13.34
C SER A 223 6.08 -0.47 12.61
N TYR A 224 6.42 -0.81 11.37
CA TYR A 224 5.72 -1.87 10.64
C TYR A 224 5.74 -3.20 11.39
N ASP A 225 6.87 -3.57 12.01
CA ASP A 225 6.98 -4.78 12.83
C ASP A 225 6.03 -4.75 14.06
N LYS A 226 5.94 -3.60 14.74
CA LYS A 226 5.00 -3.41 15.85
C LYS A 226 3.55 -3.50 15.37
N TYR A 227 3.25 -2.96 14.20
CA TYR A 227 1.94 -3.08 13.57
C TYR A 227 1.58 -4.55 13.31
N LEU A 228 2.47 -5.32 12.66
CA LEU A 228 2.26 -6.74 12.39
C LEU A 228 2.05 -7.53 13.68
N THR A 229 2.86 -7.28 14.70
CA THR A 229 2.73 -7.95 15.99
C THR A 229 1.41 -7.62 16.68
N THR A 230 1.00 -6.36 16.66
CA THR A 230 -0.21 -5.88 17.36
C THR A 230 -1.50 -6.39 16.70
N TYR A 231 -1.60 -6.30 15.37
CA TYR A 231 -2.84 -6.59 14.65
C TYR A 231 -2.89 -8.00 14.07
N LEU A 232 -1.74 -8.61 13.78
CA LEU A 232 -1.65 -9.93 13.14
C LEU A 232 -1.00 -10.99 14.04
N GLY A 233 -0.59 -10.63 15.26
CA GLY A 233 0.02 -11.55 16.23
C GLY A 233 1.51 -11.84 15.99
N GLY A 234 2.09 -11.29 14.93
CA GLY A 234 3.50 -11.44 14.56
C GLY A 234 3.87 -12.85 14.08
N CYS A 235 5.10 -13.01 13.60
CA CYS A 235 5.62 -14.30 13.12
C CYS A 235 5.69 -15.34 14.27
N LYS A 236 5.13 -16.53 14.02
CA LYS A 236 5.13 -17.69 14.94
C LYS A 236 5.98 -18.86 14.45
N CYS A 237 6.72 -18.69 13.35
CA CYS A 237 7.57 -19.74 12.82
C CYS A 237 8.78 -19.97 13.74
N ASP A 238 9.11 -21.25 13.97
CA ASP A 238 10.27 -21.64 14.77
C ASP A 238 11.58 -21.18 14.10
N ASP A 239 11.71 -21.42 12.80
CA ASP A 239 12.81 -20.93 11.98
C ASP A 239 12.46 -19.57 11.38
N LYS A 240 12.97 -18.50 12.00
CA LYS A 240 12.80 -17.12 11.50
C LYS A 240 13.67 -16.80 10.28
N ILE A 241 14.79 -17.50 10.09
CA ILE A 241 15.69 -17.27 8.96
C ILE A 241 15.00 -17.72 7.68
N ARG A 242 14.45 -18.94 7.67
CA ARG A 242 13.78 -19.55 6.51
C ARG A 242 12.28 -19.28 6.46
N CYS A 243 11.80 -18.33 7.26
CA CYS A 243 10.39 -18.01 7.34
C CYS A 243 9.88 -17.24 6.12
N VAL A 244 8.81 -17.77 5.51
CA VAL A 244 8.08 -17.17 4.37
C VAL A 244 6.63 -16.77 4.73
N CYS A 245 6.29 -16.70 6.02
CA CYS A 245 4.90 -16.49 6.46
C CYS A 245 4.34 -15.08 6.22
N GLY A 246 5.17 -14.12 5.83
CA GLY A 246 4.75 -12.73 5.54
C GLY A 246 4.72 -11.79 6.75
N LEU A 247 4.72 -12.32 7.98
CA LEU A 247 4.64 -11.57 9.24
C LEU A 247 5.99 -11.08 9.78
N GLY A 248 7.01 -10.97 8.93
CA GLY A 248 8.34 -10.46 9.27
C GLY A 248 8.65 -9.18 8.49
N LYS A 249 9.40 -8.27 9.11
CA LYS A 249 9.92 -7.08 8.42
C LYS A 249 11.00 -7.47 7.40
N GLY A 250 10.95 -6.84 6.22
CA GLY A 250 12.01 -6.91 5.23
C GLY A 250 13.29 -6.19 5.62
N LEU A 251 14.39 -6.63 5.03
CA LEU A 251 15.69 -5.99 5.12
C LEU A 251 16.02 -5.41 3.75
N PHE A 252 16.15 -4.09 3.68
CA PHE A 252 16.38 -3.36 2.44
C PHE A 252 17.61 -2.45 2.60
N PRO A 253 18.59 -2.49 1.67
CA PRO A 253 19.86 -1.78 1.82
C PRO A 253 19.73 -0.32 1.36
N TYR A 254 18.99 0.49 2.13
CA TYR A 254 18.62 1.86 1.76
C TYR A 254 19.81 2.77 1.44
N GLU A 255 20.92 2.67 2.17
CA GLU A 255 22.09 3.53 1.98
C GLU A 255 23.01 3.04 0.84
N TYR A 256 22.82 1.81 0.36
CA TYR A 256 23.53 1.25 -0.79
C TYR A 256 22.87 1.65 -2.11
N ILE A 257 21.54 1.68 -2.14
CA ILE A 257 20.76 1.99 -3.34
C ILE A 257 20.66 3.51 -3.50
N THR A 258 21.66 4.07 -4.20
CA THR A 258 21.79 5.51 -4.49
C THR A 258 21.50 5.88 -5.95
N ALA A 259 21.35 4.88 -6.83
CA ALA A 259 21.06 5.07 -8.25
C ALA A 259 20.20 3.91 -8.80
N PHE A 260 19.42 4.18 -9.84
CA PHE A 260 18.43 3.23 -10.37
C PHE A 260 19.06 1.96 -10.93
N ASN A 261 20.20 2.08 -11.60
CA ASN A 261 20.95 0.95 -12.15
C ASN A 261 21.40 -0.08 -11.10
N VAL A 262 21.47 0.30 -9.81
CA VAL A 262 21.78 -0.65 -8.72
C VAL A 262 20.71 -1.73 -8.64
N LEU A 263 19.46 -1.39 -8.94
CA LEU A 263 18.35 -2.35 -8.94
C LEU A 263 18.49 -3.44 -10.00
N ASN A 264 19.29 -3.23 -11.04
CA ASN A 264 19.51 -4.21 -12.11
C ASN A 264 20.59 -5.25 -11.74
N GLN A 265 21.20 -5.14 -10.56
CA GLN A 265 22.19 -6.14 -10.12
C GLN A 265 21.48 -7.46 -9.79
N THR A 266 22.08 -8.56 -10.22
CA THR A 266 21.58 -9.93 -9.99
C THR A 266 22.32 -10.64 -8.85
N THR A 267 23.16 -9.91 -8.13
CA THR A 267 23.97 -10.43 -7.03
C THR A 267 23.55 -9.80 -5.71
N ILE A 268 23.45 -10.63 -4.67
CA ILE A 268 23.18 -10.17 -3.31
C ILE A 268 24.23 -9.12 -2.90
N PRO A 269 23.81 -7.93 -2.42
CA PRO A 269 24.73 -6.94 -1.90
C PRO A 269 25.57 -7.50 -0.73
N PRO A 270 26.81 -7.04 -0.55
CA PRO A 270 27.64 -7.47 0.57
C PRO A 270 26.96 -7.11 1.91
N LYS A 271 27.28 -7.86 2.97
CA LYS A 271 26.69 -7.64 4.31
C LYS A 271 26.73 -6.18 4.76
N SER A 272 27.85 -5.49 4.53
CA SER A 272 28.04 -4.08 4.88
C SER A 272 27.12 -3.10 4.14
N ALA A 273 26.51 -3.51 3.02
CA ALA A 273 25.55 -2.70 2.28
C ALA A 273 24.22 -2.49 3.04
N PHE A 274 23.95 -3.34 4.03
CA PHE A 274 22.74 -3.26 4.85
C PHE A 274 22.95 -2.47 6.15
N ASP A 275 24.15 -1.97 6.40
CA ASP A 275 24.46 -1.15 7.56
C ASP A 275 23.78 0.23 7.44
N SER A 276 23.34 0.78 8.56
CA SER A 276 22.76 2.12 8.62
C SER A 276 23.72 3.07 9.32
N LYS A 277 24.32 3.98 8.56
CA LYS A 277 25.12 5.10 9.11
C LYS A 277 24.24 6.04 9.92
N LEU A 278 22.98 6.21 9.49
CA LEU A 278 22.03 7.09 10.18
C LEU A 278 21.70 6.62 11.60
N ARG A 279 21.64 5.31 11.83
CA ARG A 279 21.40 4.72 13.15
C ARG A 279 22.68 4.26 13.85
N GLY A 280 23.81 4.25 13.14
CA GLY A 280 25.05 3.66 13.62
C GLY A 280 24.92 2.16 13.89
N THR A 281 24.11 1.44 13.11
CA THR A 281 23.82 0.01 13.33
C THR A 281 24.29 -0.83 12.16
N SER A 282 24.91 -1.98 12.43
CA SER A 282 25.23 -2.98 11.42
C SER A 282 24.24 -4.13 11.43
N ILE A 283 24.03 -4.77 10.28
CA ILE A 283 23.17 -5.95 10.16
C ILE A 283 23.77 -7.14 10.94
N THR A 284 22.91 -7.93 11.60
CA THR A 284 23.34 -9.15 12.28
C THR A 284 23.69 -10.26 11.30
N SER A 285 24.40 -11.30 11.74
CA SER A 285 24.70 -12.45 10.88
C SER A 285 23.43 -13.22 10.50
N ASP A 286 22.51 -13.43 11.45
CA ASP A 286 21.25 -14.14 11.22
C ASP A 286 20.34 -13.38 10.24
N ASP A 287 20.28 -12.05 10.36
CA ASP A 287 19.55 -11.20 9.41
C ASP A 287 20.14 -11.29 7.99
N TYR A 288 21.47 -11.35 7.87
CA TYR A 288 22.10 -11.51 6.56
C TYR A 288 21.90 -12.91 5.97
N GLU A 289 21.91 -13.96 6.79
CA GLU A 289 21.53 -15.31 6.34
C GLU A 289 20.06 -15.36 5.89
N ARG A 290 19.18 -14.62 6.55
CA ARG A 290 17.79 -14.44 6.10
C ARG A 290 17.74 -13.74 4.74
N VAL A 291 18.54 -12.70 4.51
CA VAL A 291 18.63 -12.03 3.20
C VAL A 291 19.04 -13.02 2.11
N LYS A 292 20.07 -13.84 2.34
CA LYS A 292 20.50 -14.87 1.38
C LYS A 292 19.39 -15.87 1.09
N PHE A 293 18.75 -16.39 2.14
CA PHE A 293 17.62 -17.30 1.98
C PHE A 293 16.50 -16.70 1.14
N VAL A 294 16.08 -15.47 1.43
CA VAL A 294 15.02 -14.77 0.66
C VAL A 294 15.44 -14.58 -0.79
N TRP A 295 16.69 -14.18 -1.03
CA TRP A 295 17.23 -13.99 -2.37
C TRP A 295 17.17 -15.25 -3.22
N ASP A 296 17.62 -16.37 -2.65
CA ASP A 296 17.61 -17.66 -3.33
C ASP A 296 16.17 -18.20 -3.48
N TYR A 297 15.35 -18.08 -2.45
CA TYR A 297 13.97 -18.61 -2.44
C TYR A 297 13.07 -17.94 -3.47
N TYR A 298 13.25 -16.64 -3.71
CA TYR A 298 12.49 -15.89 -4.70
C TYR A 298 13.20 -15.77 -6.05
N GLU A 299 14.29 -16.52 -6.25
CA GLU A 299 15.05 -16.56 -7.51
C GLU A 299 15.42 -15.16 -8.01
N MET A 300 15.97 -14.34 -7.12
CA MET A 300 16.27 -12.92 -7.39
C MET A 300 17.57 -12.73 -8.21
N ASN A 301 17.88 -13.72 -9.05
CA ASN A 301 19.09 -13.88 -9.84
C ASN A 301 18.89 -13.46 -11.31
#